data_AF-A0A1A9I8V3-F1
#
_entry.id   AF-A0A1A9I8V3-F1
#
_cell.length_a   1.000
_cell.length_b   1.000
_cell.length_c   1.000
_cell.angle_alpha   90.00
_cell.angle_beta   90.00
_cell.angle_gamma   90.00
#
_symmetry.space_group_name_H-M   'P 1'
#
loop_
_entity.id
_entity.type
_entity.pdbx_description
1 polymer ?
#
loop_
_entity_poly.entity_id
_entity_poly.type
_entity_poly.pdbx_seq_one_letter_code
_entity_poly.pdbx_strand_id
1 'polypeptide(L)'
;MEEQIFLDKKGRKYRLVNKTREVPRRTYLLGTLYGKYWGEMDGRKELEYKQAQFYDFHIYEAEVSNAAISRTPFTFTPDVQFPRERLPKLLPVIVEKDGKEYELNIHEPQIANVHFIAALHQTEGNEVFGTIEARITGYLLDFCTEDYEEKEYLQDVETGTAQPVKSATGPVKTVIPTGNIEFKNGYQRTEYYYSNYKTKYWGEWQYKRPLTTPVGEGCLSSSVGVLSGIIGLVFLVLLLPKIAIMLPFLLLSVIFRLVPELFWTWIFRGIGAVLLAGIIVSIINTSQRSEHPSVPKSIVQDKPKERKRHYYPVTDTVNQTSVKDSLITHYRSWKDYDGNEYAGKFWVKKSALMNASSFKNNLNSRGNTEDSYKEMVYRLKENDKNNLPGVYQLFDSIRTVKHLPADKFAELIVSFVQDIPYTVVLPDACDGSLYADNFIKSYLSGNDARCDGYERFGINTPVEFMATLSGDCDTRTLLLYTMLSHYSYDVAMLNSNYYNHSLIGINLPYSGIAYTYNAQRYVLWETTAAAIKPGIIPNKITNLNYWSISLKSE
;
A
#
# COMPACT_ATOMS: atom_id res chain seq x y z
N MET A 1 -2.78 -26.40 -55.46
CA MET A 1 -4.20 -26.00 -55.44
C MET A 1 -4.38 -25.02 -56.57
N GLU A 2 -5.16 -25.38 -57.59
CA GLU A 2 -5.56 -24.46 -58.66
C GLU A 2 -6.37 -23.30 -58.06
N GLU A 3 -6.01 -22.05 -58.34
CA GLU A 3 -6.80 -20.88 -57.94
C GLU A 3 -8.13 -20.87 -58.70
N GLN A 4 -9.25 -21.10 -57.99
CA GLN A 4 -10.59 -21.01 -58.59
C GLN A 4 -10.97 -19.55 -58.86
N ILE A 5 -11.21 -19.22 -60.12
CA ILE A 5 -11.65 -17.89 -60.58
C ILE A 5 -13.17 -17.91 -60.81
N PHE A 6 -13.87 -16.93 -60.25
CA PHE A 6 -15.33 -16.81 -60.30
C PHE A 6 -15.76 -15.57 -61.11
N LEU A 7 -16.98 -15.60 -61.65
CA LEU A 7 -17.59 -14.49 -62.39
C LEU A 7 -18.77 -13.90 -61.61
N ASP A 8 -18.85 -12.57 -61.52
CA ASP A 8 -20.00 -11.90 -60.89
C ASP A 8 -21.17 -11.70 -61.87
N LYS A 9 -22.31 -11.20 -61.38
CA LYS A 9 -23.51 -10.93 -62.19
C LYS A 9 -23.30 -9.90 -63.31
N LYS A 10 -22.15 -9.22 -63.35
CA LYS A 10 -21.75 -8.23 -64.36
C LYS A 10 -20.59 -8.74 -65.24
N GLY A 11 -20.23 -10.02 -65.15
CA GLY A 11 -19.19 -10.66 -65.95
C GLY A 11 -17.76 -10.38 -65.51
N ARG A 12 -17.54 -9.77 -64.33
CA ARG A 12 -16.20 -9.43 -63.83
C ARG A 12 -15.56 -10.63 -63.14
N LYS A 13 -14.31 -10.91 -63.47
CA LYS A 13 -13.52 -12.00 -62.87
C LYS A 13 -13.04 -11.59 -61.48
N TYR A 14 -13.26 -12.45 -60.50
CA TYR A 14 -12.75 -12.28 -59.14
C TYR A 14 -12.26 -13.61 -58.57
N ARG A 15 -11.32 -13.52 -57.63
CA ARG A 15 -10.96 -14.64 -56.76
C ARG A 15 -11.46 -14.38 -55.35
N LEU A 16 -11.81 -15.45 -54.64
CA LEU A 16 -12.13 -15.37 -53.22
C LEU A 16 -10.84 -15.43 -52.44
N VAL A 17 -10.55 -14.38 -51.67
CA VAL A 17 -9.37 -14.32 -50.81
C VAL A 17 -9.85 -14.33 -49.37
N ASN A 18 -9.35 -15.30 -48.61
CA ASN A 18 -9.56 -15.34 -47.17
C ASN A 18 -8.77 -14.21 -46.53
N LYS A 19 -9.49 -13.28 -45.90
CA LYS A 19 -8.89 -12.18 -45.15
C LYS A 19 -9.40 -12.20 -43.72
N THR A 20 -8.55 -11.76 -42.82
CA THR A 20 -8.87 -11.59 -41.40
C THR A 20 -9.18 -10.13 -41.15
N ARG A 21 -10.28 -9.84 -40.46
CA ARG A 21 -10.57 -8.49 -39.93
C ARG A 21 -10.85 -8.53 -38.44
N GLU A 22 -10.49 -7.46 -37.73
CA GLU A 22 -10.90 -7.28 -36.35
C GLU A 22 -12.32 -6.72 -36.30
N VAL A 23 -13.21 -7.47 -35.67
CA VAL A 23 -14.60 -7.07 -35.38
C VAL A 23 -14.77 -6.81 -33.88
N PRO A 24 -15.44 -5.72 -33.49
CA PRO A 24 -15.73 -5.46 -32.09
C PRO A 24 -16.74 -6.47 -31.57
N ARG A 25 -16.44 -7.06 -30.43
CA ARG A 25 -17.33 -7.92 -29.65
C ARG A 25 -17.69 -7.19 -28.35
N ARG A 26 -18.96 -7.32 -27.96
CA ARG A 26 -19.47 -6.79 -26.70
C ARG A 26 -19.64 -7.96 -25.74
N THR A 27 -18.98 -7.89 -24.60
CA THR A 27 -19.13 -8.86 -23.53
C THR A 27 -19.80 -8.15 -22.36
N TYR A 28 -21.03 -8.55 -22.04
CA TYR A 28 -21.81 -7.93 -20.99
C TYR A 28 -21.34 -8.44 -19.63
N LEU A 29 -21.30 -7.54 -18.66
CA LEU A 29 -20.92 -7.81 -17.28
C LEU A 29 -22.07 -7.43 -16.37
N LEU A 30 -22.35 -8.28 -15.37
CA LEU A 30 -23.28 -8.03 -14.28
C LEU A 30 -22.60 -8.39 -12.96
N GLY A 31 -22.61 -7.48 -11.99
CA GLY A 31 -21.98 -7.71 -10.69
C GLY A 31 -22.46 -6.76 -9.60
N THR A 32 -21.79 -6.81 -8.46
CA THR A 32 -22.01 -5.89 -7.33
C THR A 32 -20.89 -4.86 -7.32
N LEU A 33 -21.26 -3.59 -7.53
CA LEU A 33 -20.40 -2.43 -7.45
C LEU A 33 -20.24 -1.99 -6.00
N TYR A 34 -18.99 -1.82 -5.57
CA TYR A 34 -18.61 -1.01 -4.43
C TYR A 34 -17.91 0.24 -4.95
N GLY A 35 -18.57 1.39 -4.79
CA GLY A 35 -18.08 2.67 -5.29
C GLY A 35 -17.77 3.62 -4.15
N LYS A 36 -16.53 4.13 -4.06
CA LYS A 36 -16.26 5.27 -3.18
C LYS A 36 -16.66 6.55 -3.89
N TYR A 37 -17.42 7.38 -3.18
CA TYR A 37 -17.83 8.67 -3.68
C TYR A 37 -17.36 9.78 -2.76
N TRP A 38 -17.14 10.93 -3.36
CA TRP A 38 -17.04 12.21 -2.69
C TRP A 38 -18.11 13.12 -3.31
N GLY A 39 -18.63 14.09 -2.57
CA GLY A 39 -19.61 15.01 -3.10
C GLY A 39 -19.54 16.37 -2.43
N GLU A 40 -19.81 17.42 -3.19
CA GLU A 40 -19.87 18.78 -2.69
C GLU A 40 -21.33 19.21 -2.53
N MET A 41 -21.60 20.00 -1.50
CA MET A 41 -22.94 20.47 -1.19
C MET A 41 -23.48 21.41 -2.29
N ASP A 42 -24.68 21.13 -2.80
CA ASP A 42 -25.37 21.97 -3.78
C ASP A 42 -26.07 23.13 -3.09
N GLY A 43 -25.33 24.22 -2.91
CA GLY A 43 -25.81 25.42 -2.23
C GLY A 43 -27.03 26.11 -2.88
N ARG A 44 -27.42 25.75 -4.11
CA ARG A 44 -28.62 26.31 -4.76
C ARG A 44 -29.89 25.63 -4.26
N LYS A 45 -29.83 24.34 -3.93
CA LYS A 45 -30.99 23.55 -3.45
C LYS A 45 -31.24 23.69 -1.96
N GLU A 46 -30.21 24.02 -1.18
CA GLU A 46 -30.34 24.36 0.25
C GLU A 46 -31.29 25.53 0.51
N LEU A 47 -31.35 26.52 -0.40
CA LEU A 47 -32.27 27.65 -0.31
C LEU A 47 -33.74 27.25 -0.46
N GLU A 48 -34.02 26.13 -1.13
CA GLU A 48 -35.37 25.62 -1.39
C GLU A 48 -35.83 24.57 -0.35
N TYR A 49 -34.91 23.80 0.23
CA TYR A 49 -35.24 22.63 1.06
C TYR A 49 -34.51 22.65 2.42
N LYS A 50 -35.11 23.31 3.43
CA LYS A 50 -34.51 23.52 4.75
C LYS A 50 -34.29 22.27 5.64
N GLN A 51 -34.73 21.09 5.19
CA GLN A 51 -34.67 19.85 5.99
C GLN A 51 -33.93 18.70 5.29
N ALA A 52 -33.33 18.95 4.11
CA ALA A 52 -32.62 17.94 3.36
C ALA A 52 -31.36 18.56 2.77
N GLN A 53 -30.25 17.84 2.91
CA GLN A 53 -28.98 18.25 2.35
C GLN A 53 -28.77 17.62 0.98
N PHE A 54 -28.40 18.45 0.00
CA PHE A 54 -28.19 18.01 -1.37
C PHE A 54 -26.70 18.08 -1.70
N TYR A 55 -26.19 17.00 -2.31
CA TYR A 55 -24.80 16.89 -2.70
C TYR A 55 -24.69 16.47 -4.17
N ASP A 56 -23.79 17.12 -4.91
CA ASP A 56 -23.33 16.65 -6.21
C ASP A 56 -22.19 15.65 -5.97
N PHE A 57 -22.47 14.35 -6.12
CA PHE A 57 -21.50 13.30 -5.84
C PHE A 57 -20.78 12.80 -7.10
N HIS A 58 -19.55 12.35 -6.89
CA HIS A 58 -18.61 11.81 -7.86
C HIS A 58 -18.04 10.50 -7.35
N ILE A 59 -18.21 9.43 -8.11
CA ILE A 59 -17.57 8.14 -7.82
C ILE A 59 -16.14 8.22 -8.36
N TYR A 60 -15.15 8.11 -7.47
CA TYR A 60 -13.74 8.22 -7.82
C TYR A 60 -13.00 6.87 -7.79
N GLU A 61 -13.59 5.87 -7.15
CA GLU A 61 -13.09 4.50 -7.10
C GLU A 61 -14.26 3.54 -7.24
N ALA A 62 -14.11 2.49 -8.04
CA ALA A 62 -15.16 1.54 -8.33
C ALA A 62 -14.58 0.14 -8.44
N GLU A 63 -15.07 -0.76 -7.60
CA GLU A 63 -14.73 -2.17 -7.59
C GLU A 63 -15.98 -2.99 -7.90
N VAL A 64 -15.86 -4.04 -8.71
CA VAL A 64 -16.98 -4.92 -9.03
C VAL A 64 -16.66 -6.35 -8.64
N SER A 65 -17.42 -6.84 -7.66
CA SER A 65 -17.35 -8.20 -7.15
C SER A 65 -18.46 -9.08 -7.74
N ASN A 66 -18.30 -10.41 -7.62
CA ASN A 66 -19.28 -11.40 -8.07
C ASN A 66 -19.68 -11.23 -9.56
N ALA A 67 -18.71 -10.87 -10.40
CA ALA A 67 -18.96 -10.53 -11.80
C ALA A 67 -19.30 -11.77 -12.66
N ALA A 68 -20.53 -11.80 -13.18
CA ALA A 68 -20.98 -12.69 -14.23
C ALA A 68 -20.77 -12.04 -15.60
N ILE A 69 -20.36 -12.84 -16.59
CA ILE A 69 -20.15 -12.38 -17.97
C ILE A 69 -21.07 -13.12 -18.94
N SER A 70 -21.54 -12.42 -19.98
CA SER A 70 -22.42 -12.96 -21.01
C SER A 70 -22.15 -12.33 -22.37
N ARG A 71 -22.44 -13.07 -23.44
CA ARG A 71 -22.40 -12.53 -24.82
C ARG A 71 -23.66 -11.75 -25.19
N THR A 72 -24.72 -11.87 -24.41
CA THR A 72 -25.97 -11.13 -24.57
C THR A 72 -26.23 -10.26 -23.33
N PRO A 73 -26.95 -9.12 -23.48
CA PRO A 73 -27.29 -8.28 -22.34
C PRO A 73 -28.01 -9.06 -21.24
N PHE A 74 -27.71 -8.74 -19.98
CA PHE A 74 -28.48 -9.25 -18.84
C PHE A 74 -29.82 -8.52 -18.75
N THR A 75 -30.86 -9.22 -18.28
CA THR A 75 -32.10 -8.56 -17.88
C THR A 75 -31.81 -7.70 -16.64
N PHE A 76 -31.90 -6.38 -16.81
CA PHE A 76 -31.55 -5.42 -15.77
C PHE A 76 -32.54 -4.25 -15.79
N THR A 77 -33.03 -3.88 -14.62
CA THR A 77 -33.94 -2.75 -14.45
C THR A 77 -33.20 -1.68 -13.65
N PRO A 78 -32.79 -0.57 -14.28
CA PRO A 78 -32.08 0.52 -13.60
C PRO A 78 -32.94 1.15 -12.51
N ASP A 79 -32.28 1.72 -11.50
CA ASP A 79 -32.97 2.50 -10.48
C ASP A 79 -33.56 3.78 -11.09
N VAL A 80 -34.86 4.00 -10.89
CA VAL A 80 -35.58 5.17 -11.42
C VAL A 80 -35.18 6.44 -10.69
N GLN A 81 -34.72 6.33 -9.44
CA GLN A 81 -34.30 7.45 -8.61
C GLN A 81 -32.86 7.89 -8.91
N PHE A 82 -32.09 7.07 -9.65
CA PHE A 82 -30.72 7.39 -10.02
C PHE A 82 -30.69 7.93 -11.47
N PRO A 83 -30.39 9.22 -11.69
CA PRO A 83 -30.38 9.80 -13.03
C PRO A 83 -29.26 9.19 -13.90
N ARG A 84 -29.64 8.43 -14.93
CA ARG A 84 -28.71 7.73 -15.84
C ARG A 84 -27.70 8.69 -16.47
N GLU A 85 -28.11 9.90 -16.78
CA GLU A 85 -27.28 10.97 -17.34
C GLU A 85 -26.16 11.44 -16.41
N ARG A 86 -26.22 11.14 -15.10
CA ARG A 86 -25.15 11.43 -14.14
C ARG A 86 -24.10 10.32 -14.06
N LEU A 87 -24.34 9.14 -14.64
CA LEU A 87 -23.30 8.12 -14.76
C LEU A 87 -22.34 8.44 -15.92
N PRO A 88 -21.03 8.22 -15.73
CA PRO A 88 -20.09 8.36 -16.82
C PRO A 88 -20.36 7.29 -17.88
N LYS A 89 -20.19 7.65 -19.17
CA LYS A 89 -20.35 6.70 -20.28
C LYS A 89 -19.32 5.56 -20.25
N LEU A 90 -18.21 5.79 -19.56
CA LEU A 90 -17.14 4.83 -19.35
C LEU A 90 -16.78 4.87 -17.87
N LEU A 91 -16.89 3.73 -17.20
CA LEU A 91 -16.53 3.59 -15.79
C LEU A 91 -15.33 2.65 -15.67
N PRO A 92 -14.15 3.15 -15.31
CA PRO A 92 -13.03 2.29 -14.96
C PRO A 92 -13.37 1.57 -13.65
N VAL A 93 -13.18 0.25 -13.63
CA VAL A 93 -13.44 -0.59 -12.47
C VAL A 93 -12.33 -1.62 -12.29
N ILE A 94 -12.13 -2.04 -11.04
CA ILE A 94 -11.32 -3.20 -10.72
C ILE A 94 -12.25 -4.40 -10.54
N VAL A 95 -11.96 -5.51 -11.22
CA VAL A 95 -12.71 -6.76 -11.09
C VAL A 95 -11.78 -7.85 -10.59
N GLU A 96 -12.16 -8.50 -9.49
CA GLU A 96 -11.48 -9.68 -9.00
C GLU A 96 -12.13 -10.96 -9.54
N LYS A 97 -11.34 -11.81 -10.21
CA LYS A 97 -11.79 -13.13 -10.68
C LYS A 97 -10.66 -14.14 -10.67
N ASP A 98 -10.91 -15.32 -10.10
CA ASP A 98 -9.95 -16.43 -9.98
C ASP A 98 -8.63 -16.02 -9.28
N GLY A 99 -8.72 -15.15 -8.26
CA GLY A 99 -7.58 -14.64 -7.51
C GLY A 99 -6.67 -13.70 -8.29
N LYS A 100 -7.17 -13.13 -9.40
CA LYS A 100 -6.50 -12.11 -10.21
C LYS A 100 -7.37 -10.87 -10.30
N GLU A 101 -6.73 -9.71 -10.21
CA GLU A 101 -7.37 -8.41 -10.40
C GLU A 101 -7.21 -7.96 -11.86
N TYR A 102 -8.29 -7.45 -12.42
CA TYR A 102 -8.34 -6.92 -13.78
C TYR A 102 -8.88 -5.49 -13.73
N GLU A 103 -8.10 -4.56 -14.25
CA GLU A 103 -8.58 -3.20 -14.51
C GLU A 103 -9.34 -3.19 -15.83
N LEU A 104 -10.62 -2.87 -15.78
CA LEU A 104 -11.54 -2.94 -16.91
C LEU A 104 -12.32 -1.65 -17.05
N ASN A 105 -12.69 -1.30 -18.28
CA ASN A 105 -13.58 -0.17 -18.54
C ASN A 105 -14.97 -0.68 -18.90
N ILE A 106 -15.95 -0.45 -18.02
CA ILE A 106 -17.35 -0.76 -18.28
C ILE A 106 -17.94 0.36 -19.13
N HIS A 107 -18.40 0.02 -20.33
CA HIS A 107 -19.12 0.94 -21.20
C HIS A 107 -20.60 0.97 -20.87
N GLU A 108 -21.16 2.18 -20.89
CA GLU A 108 -22.57 2.48 -20.63
C GLU A 108 -23.09 1.79 -19.35
N PRO A 109 -22.45 2.03 -18.19
CA PRO A 109 -22.86 1.41 -16.95
C PRO A 109 -24.30 1.79 -16.61
N GLN A 110 -25.04 0.82 -16.09
CA GLN A 110 -26.34 1.00 -15.49
C GLN A 110 -26.28 0.44 -14.08
N ILE A 111 -26.88 1.16 -13.13
CA ILE A 111 -26.92 0.73 -11.73
C ILE A 111 -28.35 0.58 -11.24
N ALA A 112 -28.53 -0.30 -10.25
CA ALA A 112 -29.80 -0.60 -9.61
C ALA A 112 -29.57 -0.92 -8.13
N ASN A 113 -30.59 -0.74 -7.30
CA ASN A 113 -30.56 -1.02 -5.86
C ASN A 113 -29.40 -0.28 -5.17
N VAL A 114 -29.31 1.03 -5.39
CA VAL A 114 -28.22 1.82 -4.81
C VAL A 114 -28.44 1.95 -3.31
N HIS A 115 -27.47 1.48 -2.54
CA HIS A 115 -27.47 1.58 -1.09
C HIS A 115 -26.23 2.34 -0.62
N PHE A 116 -26.44 3.38 0.18
CA PHE A 116 -25.37 4.10 0.84
C PHE A 116 -25.02 3.37 2.14
N ILE A 117 -23.74 3.03 2.29
CA ILE A 117 -23.27 2.38 3.52
C ILE A 117 -23.14 3.46 4.59
N ALA A 118 -24.19 3.61 5.41
CA ALA A 118 -24.30 4.69 6.40
C ALA A 118 -23.11 4.75 7.38
N ALA A 119 -22.54 3.59 7.73
CA ALA A 119 -21.37 3.51 8.60
C ALA A 119 -20.08 4.13 7.98
N LEU A 120 -20.04 4.24 6.66
CA LEU A 120 -18.93 4.82 5.90
C LEU A 120 -19.29 6.21 5.35
N HIS A 121 -20.48 6.72 5.67
CA HIS A 121 -20.91 8.05 5.28
C HIS A 121 -20.33 9.08 6.25
N GLN A 122 -19.57 10.04 5.73
CA GLN A 122 -18.88 11.07 6.50
C GLN A 122 -19.14 12.43 5.88
N THR A 123 -19.41 13.43 6.71
CA THR A 123 -19.58 14.81 6.29
C THR A 123 -18.46 15.67 6.88
N GLU A 124 -17.72 16.37 6.04
CA GLU A 124 -16.67 17.31 6.44
C GLU A 124 -16.96 18.69 5.83
N GLY A 125 -17.54 19.58 6.63
CA GLY A 125 -17.96 20.90 6.16
C GLY A 125 -19.02 20.80 5.06
N ASN A 126 -18.67 21.24 3.84
CA ASN A 126 -19.53 21.20 2.66
C ASN A 126 -19.30 19.95 1.80
N GLU A 127 -18.43 19.03 2.24
CA GLU A 127 -18.09 17.83 1.50
C GLU A 127 -18.68 16.60 2.21
N VAL A 128 -19.04 15.60 1.40
CA VAL A 128 -19.51 14.29 1.87
C VAL A 128 -18.69 13.20 1.23
N PHE A 129 -18.25 12.24 2.01
CA PHE A 129 -17.53 11.06 1.56
C PHE A 129 -18.30 9.82 1.94
N GLY A 130 -18.22 8.78 1.12
CA GLY A 130 -18.71 7.49 1.54
C GLY A 130 -18.58 6.40 0.52
N THR A 131 -19.26 5.31 0.80
CA THR A 131 -19.28 4.13 -0.06
C THR A 131 -20.70 3.81 -0.43
N ILE A 132 -20.93 3.58 -1.73
CA ILE A 132 -22.15 2.99 -2.24
C ILE A 132 -21.93 1.52 -2.57
N GLU A 133 -22.94 0.73 -2.29
CA GLU A 133 -23.11 -0.61 -2.84
C GLU A 133 -24.27 -0.55 -3.84
N ALA A 134 -24.07 -1.07 -5.05
CA ALA A 134 -25.13 -1.13 -6.05
C ALA A 134 -24.97 -2.37 -6.93
N ARG A 135 -26.05 -2.84 -7.54
CA ARG A 135 -25.92 -3.76 -8.68
C ARG A 135 -25.52 -2.96 -9.90
N ILE A 136 -24.55 -3.44 -10.66
CA ILE A 136 -24.08 -2.81 -11.90
C ILE A 136 -24.16 -3.76 -13.08
N THR A 137 -24.57 -3.24 -14.23
CA THR A 137 -24.39 -3.91 -15.52
C THR A 137 -23.77 -2.96 -16.55
N GLY A 138 -23.08 -3.50 -17.53
CA GLY A 138 -22.62 -2.76 -18.72
C GLY A 138 -21.97 -3.72 -19.70
N TYR A 139 -21.15 -3.21 -20.62
CA TYR A 139 -20.39 -4.07 -21.53
C TYR A 139 -18.91 -3.70 -21.60
N LEU A 140 -18.10 -4.73 -21.76
CA LEU A 140 -16.70 -4.64 -22.13
C LEU A 140 -16.61 -4.70 -23.66
N LEU A 141 -15.72 -3.90 -24.23
CA LEU A 141 -15.44 -3.92 -25.66
C LEU A 141 -14.13 -4.67 -25.89
N ASP A 142 -14.22 -5.83 -26.53
CA ASP A 142 -13.07 -6.60 -26.99
C ASP A 142 -13.09 -6.75 -28.51
N PHE A 143 -11.97 -7.14 -29.12
CA PHE A 143 -11.86 -7.32 -30.56
C PHE A 143 -11.55 -8.77 -30.87
N CYS A 144 -12.28 -9.35 -31.82
CA CYS A 144 -12.06 -10.71 -32.29
C CYS A 144 -11.67 -10.70 -33.76
N THR A 145 -10.81 -11.62 -34.15
CA THR A 145 -10.47 -11.85 -35.54
C THR A 145 -11.55 -12.73 -36.18
N GLU A 146 -12.18 -12.22 -37.23
CA GLU A 146 -13.11 -12.96 -38.08
C GLU A 146 -12.46 -13.19 -39.44
N ASP A 147 -12.45 -14.45 -39.89
CA ASP A 147 -12.10 -14.82 -41.25
C ASP A 147 -13.31 -14.56 -42.15
N TYR A 148 -13.10 -13.76 -43.19
CA TYR A 148 -14.12 -13.50 -44.19
C TYR A 148 -13.55 -13.66 -45.59
N GLU A 149 -14.41 -14.08 -46.51
CA GLU A 149 -14.07 -14.16 -47.92
C GLU A 149 -14.33 -12.81 -48.59
N GLU A 150 -13.26 -12.17 -49.05
CA GLU A 150 -13.36 -10.96 -49.85
C GLU A 150 -13.22 -11.29 -51.33
N LYS A 151 -14.08 -10.69 -52.15
CA LYS A 151 -13.96 -10.77 -53.61
C LYS A 151 -12.87 -9.82 -54.07
N GLU A 152 -11.71 -10.36 -54.42
CA GLU A 152 -10.65 -9.61 -55.08
C GLU A 152 -10.87 -9.68 -56.59
N TYR A 153 -11.36 -8.58 -57.15
CA TYR A 153 -11.58 -8.46 -58.59
C TYR A 153 -10.24 -8.30 -59.30
N LEU A 154 -10.01 -9.13 -60.31
CA LEU A 154 -8.84 -9.02 -61.17
C LEU A 154 -9.06 -7.81 -62.08
N GLN A 155 -8.20 -6.79 -61.98
CA GLN A 155 -8.31 -5.60 -62.83
C GLN A 155 -7.99 -5.99 -64.27
N ASP A 156 -8.99 -5.88 -65.15
CA ASP A 156 -8.73 -5.59 -66.55
C ASP A 156 -8.39 -4.09 -66.64
N VAL A 157 -7.16 -3.81 -67.08
CA VAL A 157 -6.70 -2.45 -67.37
C VAL A 157 -7.50 -1.94 -68.55
N GLU A 158 -8.42 -0.99 -68.31
CA GLU A 158 -8.57 0.20 -69.17
C GLU A 158 -9.58 1.23 -68.61
N THR A 159 -9.05 2.43 -68.39
CA THR A 159 -9.61 3.78 -68.59
C THR A 159 -11.05 4.15 -68.15
N GLY A 160 -11.13 5.21 -67.34
CA GLY A 160 -11.99 6.37 -67.70
C GLY A 160 -13.10 6.79 -66.72
N THR A 161 -12.80 7.84 -65.94
CA THR A 161 -13.67 8.98 -65.54
C THR A 161 -15.06 8.76 -64.91
N ALA A 162 -15.23 9.24 -63.66
CA ALA A 162 -16.10 10.39 -63.31
C ALA A 162 -16.32 10.47 -61.78
N GLN A 163 -16.14 11.66 -61.20
CA GLN A 163 -16.70 12.03 -59.88
C GLN A 163 -18.23 12.26 -60.02
N PRO A 164 -19.00 12.18 -58.92
CA PRO A 164 -19.34 13.42 -58.21
C PRO A 164 -19.36 13.32 -56.66
N VAL A 165 -18.76 14.36 -56.04
CA VAL A 165 -19.23 15.21 -54.93
C VAL A 165 -19.84 14.59 -53.65
N LYS A 166 -19.01 14.64 -52.60
CA LYS A 166 -19.23 15.08 -51.19
C LYS A 166 -20.55 14.75 -50.47
N SER A 167 -20.42 13.96 -49.41
CA SER A 167 -20.76 14.41 -48.06
C SER A 167 -19.69 13.94 -47.07
N ALA A 168 -18.99 14.88 -46.48
CA ALA A 168 -17.90 14.64 -45.54
C ALA A 168 -18.46 14.45 -44.13
N THR A 169 -18.64 13.21 -43.71
CA THR A 169 -18.66 12.85 -42.29
C THR A 169 -17.31 12.25 -41.93
N GLY A 170 -16.29 13.11 -41.93
CA GLY A 170 -15.01 12.78 -41.32
C GLY A 170 -15.20 12.56 -39.81
N PRO A 171 -14.44 11.65 -39.19
CA PRO A 171 -14.59 11.39 -37.77
C PRO A 171 -14.21 12.66 -36.97
N VAL A 172 -14.99 12.98 -35.95
CA VAL A 172 -14.88 14.23 -35.17
C VAL A 172 -13.80 14.05 -34.10
N LYS A 173 -13.01 15.08 -33.80
CA LYS A 173 -12.03 15.05 -32.71
C LYS A 173 -12.72 14.74 -31.38
N THR A 174 -12.19 13.78 -30.62
CA THR A 174 -12.72 13.42 -29.29
C THR A 174 -11.73 13.81 -28.20
N VAL A 175 -12.21 13.99 -26.97
CA VAL A 175 -11.36 14.27 -25.79
C VAL A 175 -10.77 13.01 -25.15
N ILE A 176 -10.86 11.85 -25.82
CA ILE A 176 -10.48 10.55 -25.26
C ILE A 176 -9.00 10.28 -25.56
N PRO A 177 -8.11 10.23 -24.55
CA PRO A 177 -6.69 10.03 -24.76
C PRO A 177 -6.38 8.57 -25.13
N THR A 178 -5.35 8.37 -25.94
CA THR A 178 -4.83 7.06 -26.33
C THR A 178 -3.89 6.44 -25.29
N GLY A 179 -3.45 7.24 -24.31
CA GLY A 179 -2.39 6.88 -23.35
C GLY A 179 -0.97 7.25 -23.80
N ASN A 180 -0.78 7.59 -25.08
CA ASN A 180 0.52 8.04 -25.58
C ASN A 180 0.75 9.53 -25.28
N ILE A 181 1.92 9.83 -24.73
CA ILE A 181 2.35 11.20 -24.40
C ILE A 181 3.70 11.45 -25.06
N GLU A 182 3.83 12.59 -25.75
CA GLU A 182 5.09 13.02 -26.36
C GLU A 182 5.65 14.23 -25.61
N PHE A 183 6.96 14.20 -25.33
CA PHE A 183 7.69 15.27 -24.65
C PHE A 183 8.71 15.92 -25.58
N LYS A 184 8.74 17.25 -25.65
CA LYS A 184 9.73 18.01 -26.43
C LYS A 184 10.00 19.36 -25.79
N ASN A 185 11.26 19.65 -25.43
CA ASN A 185 11.73 20.94 -24.91
C ASN A 185 10.89 21.55 -23.75
N GLY A 186 10.44 20.72 -22.81
CA GLY A 186 9.60 21.19 -21.68
C GLY A 186 8.10 21.31 -21.97
N TYR A 187 7.67 20.91 -23.18
CA TYR A 187 6.27 20.79 -23.55
C TYR A 187 5.88 19.31 -23.61
N GLN A 188 4.63 19.02 -23.26
CA GLN A 188 4.01 17.71 -23.44
C GLN A 188 2.76 17.84 -24.31
N ARG A 189 2.46 16.84 -25.13
CA ARG A 189 1.15 16.71 -25.80
C ARG A 189 0.66 15.27 -25.73
N THR A 190 -0.65 15.11 -25.60
CA THR A 190 -1.32 13.81 -25.52
C THR A 190 -1.91 13.46 -26.87
N GLU A 191 -1.80 12.20 -27.31
CA GLU A 191 -2.48 11.69 -28.51
C GLU A 191 -3.91 11.27 -28.15
N TYR A 192 -4.89 11.68 -28.95
CA TYR A 192 -6.32 11.45 -28.79
C TYR A 192 -6.91 10.66 -29.97
N TYR A 193 -8.06 10.04 -29.76
CA TYR A 193 -8.81 9.38 -30.82
C TYR A 193 -9.77 10.36 -31.55
N TYR A 194 -9.97 10.16 -32.84
CA TYR A 194 -11.17 10.65 -33.52
C TYR A 194 -12.38 9.76 -33.20
N SER A 195 -13.60 10.20 -33.53
CA SER A 195 -14.86 9.52 -33.17
C SER A 195 -15.03 8.11 -33.74
N ASN A 196 -14.13 7.68 -34.63
CA ASN A 196 -14.06 6.33 -35.16
C ASN A 196 -13.13 5.40 -34.36
N TYR A 197 -12.45 5.89 -33.32
CA TYR A 197 -11.51 5.17 -32.46
C TYR A 197 -10.37 4.42 -33.18
N LYS A 198 -10.17 4.71 -34.48
CA LYS A 198 -9.14 4.08 -35.32
C LYS A 198 -8.09 5.09 -35.75
N THR A 199 -8.52 6.29 -36.14
CA THR A 199 -7.60 7.37 -36.48
C THR A 199 -7.26 8.16 -35.24
N LYS A 200 -5.97 8.48 -35.09
CA LYS A 200 -5.41 9.21 -33.96
C LYS A 200 -5.00 10.61 -34.38
N TYR A 201 -5.00 11.53 -33.43
CA TYR A 201 -4.39 12.85 -33.62
C TYR A 201 -3.70 13.31 -32.34
N TRP A 202 -2.64 14.08 -32.52
CA TRP A 202 -1.97 14.74 -31.40
C TRP A 202 -2.72 16.00 -31.00
N GLY A 203 -2.97 16.16 -29.70
CA GLY A 203 -3.46 17.42 -29.14
C GLY A 203 -2.40 18.53 -29.20
N GLU A 204 -2.82 19.71 -28.76
CA GLU A 204 -1.93 20.88 -28.70
C GLU A 204 -0.81 20.68 -27.67
N TRP A 205 0.35 21.29 -27.93
CA TRP A 205 1.46 21.31 -26.99
C TRP A 205 1.10 22.11 -25.74
N GLN A 206 1.24 21.50 -24.58
CA GLN A 206 1.04 22.13 -23.27
C GLN A 206 2.38 22.21 -22.54
N TYR A 207 2.76 23.42 -22.14
CA TYR A 207 3.99 23.63 -21.38
C TYR A 207 3.84 23.05 -19.97
N LYS A 208 4.72 22.10 -19.60
CA LYS A 208 4.84 21.64 -18.21
C LYS A 208 6.17 22.15 -17.68
N ARG A 209 6.09 23.13 -16.79
CA ARG A 209 7.27 23.70 -16.11
C ARG A 209 7.99 22.57 -15.37
N PRO A 210 9.30 22.33 -15.60
CA PRO A 210 10.05 21.34 -14.85
C PRO A 210 10.20 21.82 -13.39
N LEU A 211 9.85 20.97 -12.42
CA LEU A 211 10.27 21.13 -11.03
C LEU A 211 11.75 20.75 -10.93
N THR A 212 12.62 21.68 -11.30
CA THR A 212 13.94 21.94 -10.72
C THR A 212 14.66 23.00 -11.56
N THR A 213 14.90 24.16 -10.96
CA THR A 213 16.16 24.89 -11.18
C THR A 213 16.51 25.70 -9.92
N PRO A 214 17.69 25.50 -9.33
CA PRO A 214 18.31 26.50 -8.47
C PRO A 214 18.94 27.61 -9.34
N VAL A 215 18.71 28.86 -8.91
CA VAL A 215 19.52 30.11 -9.04
C VAL A 215 20.06 30.48 -10.43
N GLY A 216 19.87 31.66 -11.02
CA GLY A 216 19.44 32.98 -10.57
C GLY A 216 20.11 34.01 -11.50
N GLU A 217 19.44 35.12 -11.82
CA GLU A 217 20.10 36.30 -12.40
C GLU A 217 19.52 37.56 -11.75
N GLY A 218 20.36 38.27 -11.01
CA GLY A 218 20.02 39.52 -10.33
C GLY A 218 21.27 40.26 -9.86
N CYS A 219 21.70 41.23 -10.67
CA CYS A 219 22.57 42.38 -10.41
C CYS A 219 23.34 42.45 -9.07
N LEU A 220 24.59 41.97 -9.03
CA LEU A 220 25.64 42.47 -8.11
C LEU A 220 27.03 42.29 -8.76
N SER A 221 27.24 42.88 -9.93
CA SER A 221 28.53 42.89 -10.62
C SER A 221 29.35 44.10 -10.19
N SER A 222 30.41 43.89 -9.38
CA SER A 222 31.71 44.62 -9.39
C SER A 222 32.69 44.12 -8.31
N SER A 223 32.24 43.47 -7.23
CA SER A 223 33.13 43.04 -6.12
C SER A 223 33.24 41.52 -5.91
N VAL A 224 32.42 40.72 -6.60
CA VAL A 224 32.39 39.24 -6.44
C VAL A 224 33.41 38.52 -7.32
N GLY A 225 33.88 39.14 -8.41
CA GLY A 225 34.77 38.50 -9.40
C GLY A 225 36.12 38.02 -8.85
N VAL A 226 36.67 38.69 -7.84
CA VAL A 226 37.95 38.32 -7.24
C VAL A 226 37.77 37.15 -6.25
N LEU A 227 36.68 37.16 -5.47
CA LEU A 227 36.38 36.05 -4.56
C LEU A 227 35.96 34.79 -5.31
N SER A 228 35.16 34.91 -6.38
CA SER A 228 34.76 33.77 -7.20
C SER A 228 35.94 33.15 -7.96
N GLY A 229 36.93 33.96 -8.36
CA GLY A 229 38.18 33.47 -8.94
C GLY A 229 38.99 32.61 -7.96
N ILE A 230 39.10 33.05 -6.71
CA ILE A 230 39.84 32.31 -5.66
C ILE A 230 39.11 31.02 -5.28
N ILE A 231 37.78 31.09 -5.09
CA ILE A 231 36.95 29.92 -4.79
C ILE A 231 36.97 28.93 -5.96
N GLY A 232 36.93 29.41 -7.21
CA GLY A 232 37.05 28.58 -8.40
C GLY A 232 38.41 27.87 -8.49
N LEU A 233 39.50 28.56 -8.16
CA LEU A 233 40.84 27.96 -8.14
C LEU A 233 40.98 26.89 -7.04
N VAL A 234 40.45 27.16 -5.85
CA VAL A 234 40.43 26.19 -4.72
C VAL A 234 39.57 24.98 -5.07
N PHE A 235 38.40 25.19 -5.68
CA PHE A 235 37.52 24.12 -6.16
C PHE A 235 38.21 23.24 -7.22
N LEU A 236 38.98 23.85 -8.13
CA LEU A 236 39.72 23.13 -9.17
C LEU A 236 40.88 22.31 -8.59
N VAL A 237 41.59 22.83 -7.59
CA VAL A 237 42.61 22.09 -6.85
C VAL A 237 42.02 20.92 -6.06
N LEU A 238 40.84 21.10 -5.46
CA LEU A 238 40.12 20.03 -4.74
C LEU A 238 39.54 18.95 -5.67
N LEU A 239 39.36 19.24 -6.96
CA LEU A 239 38.86 18.31 -7.98
C LEU A 239 39.96 17.43 -8.59
N LEU A 240 41.20 17.90 -8.65
CA LEU A 240 42.34 17.16 -9.20
C LEU A 240 42.49 15.73 -8.62
N PRO A 241 42.43 15.48 -7.30
CA PRO A 241 42.51 14.12 -6.75
C PRO A 241 41.30 13.24 -7.11
N LYS A 242 40.13 13.82 -7.42
CA LYS A 242 38.94 13.07 -7.86
C LYS A 242 39.04 12.64 -9.32
N ILE A 243 39.72 13.42 -10.16
CA ILE A 243 40.02 13.05 -11.56
C ILE A 243 41.04 11.90 -11.60
N ALA A 244 41.95 11.79 -10.63
CA ALA A 244 42.85 10.65 -10.51
C ALA A 244 42.12 9.30 -10.27
N ILE A 245 40.90 9.32 -9.70
CA ILE A 245 40.05 8.12 -9.56
C ILE A 245 39.50 7.66 -10.92
N MET A 246 39.43 8.54 -11.92
CA MET A 246 39.02 8.20 -13.29
C MET A 246 40.18 7.63 -14.14
N LEU A 247 41.42 7.79 -13.67
CA LEU A 247 42.63 7.32 -14.37
C LEU A 247 42.68 5.79 -14.58
N PRO A 248 42.28 4.92 -13.62
CA PRO A 248 42.19 3.47 -13.82
C PRO A 248 41.20 3.08 -14.93
N PHE A 249 40.08 3.81 -15.06
CA PHE A 249 39.07 3.56 -16.08
C PHE A 249 39.55 3.96 -17.48
N LEU A 250 40.34 5.03 -17.58
CA LEU A 250 41.03 5.41 -18.81
C LEU A 250 42.13 4.39 -19.18
N LEU A 251 42.88 3.89 -18.19
CA LEU A 251 43.89 2.85 -18.36
C LEU A 251 43.29 1.49 -18.76
N LEU A 252 42.04 1.20 -18.39
CA LEU A 252 41.33 -0.02 -18.80
C LEU A 252 41.29 -0.14 -20.33
N SER A 253 41.07 0.97 -21.04
CA SER A 253 41.04 1.03 -22.51
C SER A 253 42.41 0.76 -23.16
N VAL A 254 43.49 0.94 -22.39
CA VAL A 254 44.87 0.65 -22.80
C VAL A 254 45.21 -0.81 -22.48
N ILE A 255 44.75 -1.33 -21.33
CA ILE A 255 44.86 -2.74 -20.96
C ILE A 255 44.14 -3.65 -21.98
N PHE A 256 42.93 -3.26 -22.42
CA PHE A 256 42.21 -3.97 -23.48
C PHE A 256 42.98 -4.05 -24.81
N ARG A 257 43.90 -3.12 -25.09
CA ARG A 257 44.76 -3.11 -26.29
C ARG A 257 46.08 -3.87 -26.11
N LEU A 258 46.60 -3.96 -24.90
CA LEU A 258 47.87 -4.65 -24.59
C LEU A 258 47.70 -6.16 -24.42
N VAL A 259 46.50 -6.61 -24.05
CA VAL A 259 46.23 -8.01 -23.75
C VAL A 259 45.68 -8.72 -25.00
N PRO A 260 46.29 -9.82 -25.47
CA PRO A 260 45.84 -10.54 -26.66
C PRO A 260 44.38 -10.99 -26.56
N GLU A 261 43.64 -10.95 -27.68
CA GLU A 261 42.22 -11.32 -27.76
C GLU A 261 41.94 -12.73 -27.19
N LEU A 262 42.89 -13.66 -27.35
CA LEU A 262 42.81 -15.01 -26.78
C LEU A 262 42.58 -15.00 -25.26
N PHE A 263 43.21 -14.10 -24.51
CA PHE A 263 43.02 -14.03 -23.05
C PHE A 263 41.60 -13.60 -22.67
N TRP A 264 41.05 -12.60 -23.39
CA TRP A 264 39.68 -12.12 -23.17
C TRP A 264 38.64 -13.21 -23.48
N THR A 265 38.87 -14.03 -24.52
CA THR A 265 37.94 -15.13 -24.83
C THR A 265 37.81 -16.15 -23.71
N TRP A 266 38.90 -16.47 -22.99
CA TRP A 266 38.86 -17.39 -21.84
C TRP A 266 38.14 -16.78 -20.64
N ILE A 267 38.34 -15.48 -20.37
CA ILE A 267 37.64 -14.77 -19.31
C ILE A 267 36.13 -14.75 -19.57
N PHE A 268 35.70 -14.34 -20.78
CA PHE A 268 34.28 -14.27 -21.11
C PHE A 268 33.61 -15.65 -21.15
N ARG A 269 34.33 -16.70 -21.57
CA ARG A 269 33.85 -18.09 -21.45
C ARG A 269 33.69 -18.53 -20.01
N GLY A 270 34.61 -18.16 -19.12
CA GLY A 270 34.51 -18.44 -17.69
C GLY A 270 33.31 -17.74 -17.05
N ILE A 271 33.14 -16.44 -17.30
CA ILE A 271 31.99 -15.65 -16.83
C ILE A 271 30.68 -16.24 -17.37
N GLY A 272 30.64 -16.58 -18.67
CA GLY A 272 29.47 -17.20 -19.29
C GLY A 272 29.11 -18.54 -18.68
N ALA A 273 30.08 -19.39 -18.37
CA ALA A 273 29.84 -20.68 -17.71
C ALA A 273 29.29 -20.51 -16.28
N VAL A 274 29.78 -19.53 -15.52
CA VAL A 274 29.28 -19.22 -14.17
C VAL A 274 27.84 -18.70 -14.22
N LEU A 275 27.53 -17.81 -15.16
CA LEU A 275 26.17 -17.29 -15.34
C LEU A 275 25.20 -18.40 -15.78
N LEU A 276 25.62 -19.28 -16.70
CA LEU A 276 24.82 -20.42 -17.14
C LEU A 276 24.53 -21.38 -15.96
N ALA A 277 25.54 -21.69 -15.15
CA ALA A 277 25.37 -22.50 -13.94
C ALA A 277 24.39 -21.85 -12.95
N GLY A 278 24.49 -20.52 -12.76
CA GLY A 278 23.55 -19.76 -11.92
C GLY A 278 22.11 -19.82 -12.42
N ILE A 279 21.89 -19.73 -13.74
CA ILE A 279 20.56 -19.85 -14.36
C ILE A 279 20.01 -21.26 -14.16
N ILE A 280 20.83 -22.30 -14.37
CA ILE A 280 20.41 -23.70 -14.18
C ILE A 280 20.01 -23.95 -12.71
N VAL A 281 20.81 -23.48 -11.75
CA VAL A 281 20.49 -23.55 -10.31
C VAL A 281 19.20 -22.79 -9.99
N SER A 282 18.99 -21.62 -10.59
CA SER A 282 17.78 -20.82 -10.41
C SER A 282 16.53 -21.55 -10.92
N ILE A 283 16.59 -22.14 -12.12
CA ILE A 283 15.48 -22.88 -12.72
C ILE A 283 15.13 -24.12 -11.88
N ILE A 284 16.14 -24.86 -11.42
CA ILE A 284 15.94 -26.04 -10.55
C ILE A 284 15.28 -25.64 -9.22
N ASN A 285 15.66 -24.51 -8.63
CA ASN A 285 15.04 -23.99 -7.40
C ASN A 285 13.63 -23.43 -7.63
N THR A 286 13.33 -22.92 -8.83
CA THR A 286 12.03 -22.31 -9.14
C THR A 286 10.95 -23.38 -9.40
N SER A 287 11.32 -24.56 -9.92
CA SER A 287 10.38 -25.67 -10.14
C SER A 287 9.95 -26.42 -8.87
N GLN A 288 10.49 -26.08 -7.69
CA GLN A 288 10.09 -26.68 -6.40
C GLN A 288 9.24 -25.75 -5.52
N ARG A 289 8.94 -24.52 -5.95
CA ARG A 289 8.14 -23.57 -5.16
C ARG A 289 6.76 -23.38 -5.78
N SER A 290 5.82 -24.22 -5.38
CA SER A 290 4.39 -23.89 -5.43
C SER A 290 4.10 -22.86 -4.34
N GLU A 291 4.04 -21.58 -4.69
CA GLU A 291 3.65 -20.53 -3.75
C GLU A 291 2.12 -20.43 -3.70
N HIS A 292 1.55 -20.96 -2.61
CA HIS A 292 0.25 -20.51 -2.13
C HIS A 292 0.42 -19.12 -1.50
N PRO A 293 -0.58 -18.22 -1.56
CA PRO A 293 -0.57 -16.97 -0.83
C PRO A 293 -0.75 -17.26 0.67
N SER A 294 0.33 -17.68 1.32
CA SER A 294 0.40 -17.74 2.77
C SER A 294 0.77 -16.37 3.28
N VAL A 295 -0.06 -15.81 4.15
CA VAL A 295 0.39 -14.96 5.26
C VAL A 295 1.75 -15.51 5.73
N PRO A 296 2.82 -14.70 5.80
CA PRO A 296 4.12 -15.21 6.20
C PRO A 296 3.94 -15.93 7.53
N LYS A 297 4.01 -17.26 7.50
CA LYS A 297 4.09 -18.07 8.71
C LYS A 297 5.32 -17.58 9.44
N SER A 298 5.17 -17.20 10.71
CA SER A 298 6.30 -16.84 11.54
C SER A 298 7.34 -17.96 11.45
N ILE A 299 8.50 -17.67 10.87
CA ILE A 299 9.65 -18.58 10.90
C ILE A 299 10.35 -18.37 12.25
N VAL A 300 9.59 -18.52 13.32
CA VAL A 300 10.12 -18.81 14.64
C VAL A 300 9.25 -19.95 15.15
N GLN A 301 9.73 -21.16 14.89
CA GLN A 301 9.29 -22.31 15.65
C GLN A 301 9.78 -22.05 17.08
N ASP A 302 8.83 -21.61 17.91
CA ASP A 302 9.06 -21.35 19.32
C ASP A 302 9.74 -22.61 19.90
N LYS A 303 11.01 -22.51 20.29
CA LYS A 303 11.66 -23.61 21.00
C LYS A 303 11.03 -23.60 22.38
N PRO A 304 10.24 -24.63 22.76
CA PRO A 304 9.40 -24.54 23.94
C PRO A 304 10.28 -24.61 25.18
N LYS A 305 10.64 -23.44 25.71
CA LYS A 305 10.93 -23.25 27.13
C LYS A 305 10.31 -21.96 27.65
N GLU A 306 9.15 -21.57 27.13
CA GLU A 306 8.25 -20.72 27.90
C GLU A 306 7.76 -21.57 29.08
N ARG A 307 8.45 -21.45 30.22
CA ARG A 307 8.10 -22.20 31.43
C ARG A 307 6.76 -21.67 31.92
N LYS A 308 5.89 -22.58 32.36
CA LYS A 308 4.57 -22.26 32.91
C LYS A 308 4.68 -21.14 33.96
N ARG A 309 3.68 -20.25 33.97
CA ARG A 309 3.56 -19.12 34.92
C ARG A 309 3.78 -19.64 36.34
N HIS A 310 4.77 -19.08 37.04
CA HIS A 310 5.03 -19.37 38.44
C HIS A 310 4.69 -18.15 39.29
N TYR A 311 3.93 -18.38 40.36
CA TYR A 311 3.54 -17.36 41.33
C TYR A 311 4.49 -17.44 42.53
N TYR A 312 5.33 -16.43 42.71
CA TYR A 312 6.18 -16.30 43.90
C TYR A 312 5.57 -15.29 44.87
N PRO A 313 5.31 -15.66 46.14
CA PRO A 313 4.87 -14.70 47.14
C PRO A 313 6.00 -13.70 47.45
N VAL A 314 5.68 -12.40 47.47
CA VAL A 314 6.60 -11.33 47.89
C VAL A 314 5.93 -10.55 49.00
N THR A 315 6.69 -10.27 50.06
CA THR A 315 6.28 -9.39 51.15
C THR A 315 6.85 -8.01 50.89
N ASP A 316 5.98 -7.02 50.67
CA ASP A 316 6.40 -5.63 50.58
C ASP A 316 6.63 -5.07 52.00
N THR A 317 7.88 -4.86 52.39
CA THR A 317 8.25 -4.34 53.71
C THR A 317 8.42 -2.82 53.74
N VAL A 318 8.19 -2.12 52.62
CA VAL A 318 8.52 -0.68 52.51
C VAL A 318 7.56 0.21 53.32
N ASN A 319 6.31 -0.21 53.54
CA ASN A 319 5.26 0.62 54.17
C ASN A 319 4.68 0.06 55.48
N GLN A 320 5.40 -0.78 56.23
CA GLN A 320 4.95 -1.38 57.51
C GLN A 320 3.57 -2.09 57.46
N THR A 321 3.06 -2.37 56.26
CA THR A 321 1.85 -3.14 56.00
C THR A 321 2.28 -4.34 55.16
N SER A 322 2.14 -5.53 55.72
CA SER A 322 2.44 -6.79 55.04
C SER A 322 1.42 -7.01 53.91
N VAL A 323 1.66 -6.43 52.73
CA VAL A 323 0.93 -6.79 51.52
C VAL A 323 1.63 -8.01 50.92
N LYS A 324 0.94 -9.15 50.93
CA LYS A 324 1.37 -10.37 50.27
C LYS A 324 0.99 -10.27 48.79
N ASP A 325 1.96 -9.99 47.94
CA ASP A 325 1.75 -9.98 46.48
C ASP A 325 2.30 -11.27 45.85
N SER A 326 1.94 -11.55 44.60
CA SER A 326 2.49 -12.65 43.81
C SER A 326 3.10 -12.14 42.52
N LEU A 327 4.27 -12.62 42.14
CA LEU A 327 4.88 -12.28 40.84
C LEU A 327 4.43 -13.24 39.75
N ILE A 328 3.97 -12.71 38.61
CA ILE A 328 3.77 -13.43 37.37
C ILE A 328 5.09 -13.35 36.61
N THR A 329 5.79 -14.48 36.48
CA THR A 329 7.14 -14.52 35.87
C THR A 329 7.13 -15.24 34.54
N HIS A 330 7.83 -14.67 33.56
CA HIS A 330 8.06 -15.24 32.23
C HIS A 330 9.56 -15.37 31.96
N TYR A 331 9.94 -16.37 31.16
CA TYR A 331 11.29 -16.50 30.61
C TYR A 331 11.20 -16.48 29.10
N ARG A 332 11.98 -15.62 28.45
CA ARG A 332 11.98 -15.49 27.00
C ARG A 332 13.38 -15.50 26.43
N SER A 333 13.49 -15.94 25.19
CA SER A 333 14.72 -15.97 24.39
C SER A 333 14.36 -15.51 22.98
N TRP A 334 14.96 -14.43 22.50
CA TRP A 334 14.62 -13.80 21.22
C TRP A 334 15.89 -13.30 20.52
N LYS A 335 15.76 -12.88 19.26
CA LYS A 335 16.87 -12.32 18.47
C LYS A 335 16.55 -10.91 18.00
N ASP A 336 17.57 -10.06 17.93
CA ASP A 336 17.48 -8.80 17.20
C ASP A 336 17.67 -9.01 15.69
N TYR A 337 17.70 -7.92 14.93
CA TYR A 337 17.79 -7.96 13.47
C TYR A 337 19.17 -8.29 12.91
N ASP A 338 20.20 -8.26 13.75
CA ASP A 338 21.56 -8.68 13.39
C ASP A 338 21.81 -10.15 13.79
N GLY A 339 20.80 -10.80 14.39
CA GLY A 339 20.83 -12.19 14.80
C GLY A 339 21.45 -12.42 16.18
N ASN A 340 21.72 -11.36 16.95
CA ASN A 340 22.18 -11.50 18.32
C ASN A 340 21.06 -12.08 19.18
N GLU A 341 21.38 -13.10 19.96
CA GLU A 341 20.43 -13.76 20.84
C GLU A 341 20.45 -13.16 22.25
N TYR A 342 19.26 -12.84 22.76
CA TYR A 342 19.02 -12.34 24.10
C TYR A 342 18.09 -13.28 24.83
N ALA A 343 18.28 -13.42 26.14
CA ALA A 343 17.39 -14.21 26.95
C ALA A 343 17.35 -13.67 28.38
N GLY A 344 16.21 -13.84 29.04
CA GLY A 344 16.08 -13.47 30.44
C GLY A 344 14.69 -13.68 31.01
N LYS A 345 14.59 -13.45 32.31
CA LYS A 345 13.31 -13.47 33.03
C LYS A 345 12.86 -12.05 33.28
N PHE A 346 11.56 -11.83 33.14
CA PHE A 346 10.90 -10.63 33.64
C PHE A 346 9.67 -11.05 34.45
N TRP A 347 9.13 -10.10 35.20
CA TRP A 347 7.97 -10.34 36.03
C TRP A 347 7.04 -9.13 36.09
N VAL A 348 5.78 -9.41 36.40
CA VAL A 348 4.73 -8.41 36.67
C VAL A 348 4.09 -8.76 38.01
N LYS A 349 3.83 -7.75 38.85
CA LYS A 349 3.09 -7.95 40.11
C LYS A 349 1.63 -8.33 39.82
N LYS A 350 1.08 -9.34 40.50
CA LYS A 350 -0.33 -9.71 40.37
C LYS A 350 -1.23 -8.55 40.80
N SER A 351 -0.85 -7.82 41.85
CA SER A 351 -1.55 -6.60 42.26
C SER A 351 -1.60 -5.55 41.13
N ALA A 352 -0.47 -5.34 40.43
CA ALA A 352 -0.40 -4.42 39.30
C ALA A 352 -1.32 -4.85 38.15
N LEU A 353 -1.36 -6.15 37.81
CA LEU A 353 -2.29 -6.69 36.83
C LEU A 353 -3.75 -6.41 37.23
N MET A 354 -4.14 -6.74 38.46
CA MET A 354 -5.51 -6.52 38.94
C MET A 354 -5.88 -5.03 38.94
N ASN A 355 -4.93 -4.16 39.30
CA ASN A 355 -5.14 -2.71 39.27
C ASN A 355 -5.28 -2.18 37.84
N ALA A 356 -4.44 -2.65 36.90
CA ALA A 356 -4.51 -2.25 35.49
C ALA A 356 -5.85 -2.66 34.87
N SER A 357 -6.27 -3.92 35.06
CA SER A 357 -7.57 -4.41 34.57
C SER A 357 -8.75 -3.68 35.21
N SER A 358 -8.69 -3.43 36.52
CA SER A 358 -9.71 -2.64 37.23
C SER A 358 -9.78 -1.21 36.67
N PHE A 359 -8.63 -0.56 36.47
CA PHE A 359 -8.57 0.79 35.93
C PHE A 359 -9.14 0.86 34.51
N LYS A 360 -8.70 -0.04 33.61
CA LYS A 360 -9.22 -0.15 32.23
C LYS A 360 -10.74 -0.32 32.23
N ASN A 361 -11.26 -1.24 33.04
CA ASN A 361 -12.69 -1.56 33.09
C ASN A 361 -13.57 -0.44 33.67
N ASN A 362 -13.02 0.37 34.57
CA ASN A 362 -13.71 1.52 35.16
C ASN A 362 -13.47 2.83 34.40
N LEU A 363 -12.76 2.79 33.28
CA LEU A 363 -12.48 3.98 32.48
C LEU A 363 -13.74 4.44 31.73
N ASN A 364 -14.18 5.67 32.03
CA ASN A 364 -15.28 6.32 31.33
C ASN A 364 -14.79 6.86 29.98
N SER A 365 -15.23 6.25 28.88
CA SER A 365 -14.99 6.79 27.53
C SER A 365 -16.16 7.67 27.09
N ARG A 366 -15.88 8.84 26.51
CA ARG A 366 -16.88 9.75 25.96
C ARG A 366 -17.10 9.48 24.47
N GLY A 367 -17.59 8.28 24.13
CA GLY A 367 -17.95 7.91 22.76
C GLY A 367 -16.79 7.37 21.91
N ASN A 368 -17.06 7.21 20.62
CA ASN A 368 -16.19 6.52 19.65
C ASN A 368 -15.45 7.49 18.73
N THR A 369 -14.92 8.59 19.28
CA THR A 369 -14.15 9.58 18.51
C THR A 369 -12.65 9.30 18.56
N GLU A 370 -11.90 9.81 17.59
CA GLU A 370 -10.43 9.73 17.58
C GLU A 370 -9.82 10.34 18.87
N ASP A 371 -10.34 11.49 19.32
CA ASP A 371 -9.90 12.13 20.56
C ASP A 371 -10.19 11.27 21.79
N SER A 372 -11.31 10.54 21.80
CA SER A 372 -11.65 9.61 22.88
C SER A 372 -10.69 8.42 22.91
N TYR A 373 -10.27 7.92 21.74
CA TYR A 373 -9.25 6.88 21.65
C TYR A 373 -7.90 7.39 22.15
N LYS A 374 -7.45 8.58 21.72
CA LYS A 374 -6.20 9.22 22.18
C LYS A 374 -6.15 9.36 23.70
N GLU A 375 -7.25 9.87 24.27
CA GLU A 375 -7.37 10.01 25.73
C GLU A 375 -7.37 8.64 26.43
N MET A 376 -8.03 7.63 25.84
CA MET A 376 -8.03 6.27 26.37
C MET A 376 -6.60 5.69 26.42
N VAL A 377 -5.88 5.67 25.29
CA VAL A 377 -4.52 5.11 25.26
C VAL A 377 -3.54 5.91 26.13
N TYR A 378 -3.70 7.24 26.21
CA TYR A 378 -2.95 8.10 27.13
C TYR A 378 -3.16 7.66 28.59
N ARG A 379 -4.42 7.50 29.02
CA ARG A 379 -4.76 7.11 30.40
C ARG A 379 -4.27 5.71 30.74
N LEU A 380 -4.37 4.75 29.82
CA LEU A 380 -3.84 3.40 30.03
C LEU A 380 -2.32 3.43 30.22
N LYS A 381 -1.60 4.17 29.36
CA LYS A 381 -0.15 4.38 29.50
C LYS A 381 0.21 5.05 30.82
N GLU A 382 -0.49 6.11 31.21
CA GLU A 382 -0.19 6.86 32.44
C GLU A 382 -0.43 6.03 33.71
N ASN A 383 -1.45 5.18 33.71
CA ASN A 383 -1.70 4.24 34.81
C ASN A 383 -0.57 3.20 34.93
N ASP A 384 -0.04 2.73 33.80
CA ASP A 384 0.86 1.58 33.76
C ASP A 384 2.35 1.92 33.74
N LYS A 385 2.74 3.17 33.43
CA LYS A 385 4.14 3.56 33.18
C LYS A 385 5.13 3.15 34.28
N ASN A 386 4.69 3.13 35.55
CA ASN A 386 5.50 2.78 36.72
C ASN A 386 5.28 1.34 37.23
N ASN A 387 4.44 0.56 36.56
CA ASN A 387 4.00 -0.77 37.00
C ASN A 387 4.67 -1.92 36.23
N LEU A 388 5.75 -1.63 35.49
CA LEU A 388 6.57 -2.60 34.75
C LEU A 388 8.02 -2.79 35.29
N PRO A 389 8.31 -2.68 36.60
CA PRO A 389 9.70 -2.68 37.09
C PRO A 389 10.47 -3.97 36.77
N GLY A 390 9.82 -5.13 36.78
CA GLY A 390 10.48 -6.40 36.40
C GLY A 390 10.82 -6.50 34.92
N VAL A 391 10.12 -5.76 34.05
CA VAL A 391 10.41 -5.66 32.62
C VAL A 391 11.58 -4.71 32.39
N TYR A 392 11.56 -3.54 33.03
CA TYR A 392 12.68 -2.59 32.94
C TYR A 392 13.98 -3.19 33.48
N GLN A 393 13.92 -3.90 34.62
CA GLN A 393 15.07 -4.61 35.19
C GLN A 393 15.72 -5.59 34.20
N LEU A 394 14.92 -6.30 33.38
CA LEU A 394 15.45 -7.20 32.35
C LEU A 394 16.24 -6.41 31.29
N PHE A 395 15.65 -5.34 30.76
CA PHE A 395 16.27 -4.55 29.70
C PHE A 395 17.50 -3.77 30.20
N ASP A 396 17.44 -3.18 31.40
CA ASP A 396 18.57 -2.51 32.04
C ASP A 396 19.75 -3.44 32.24
N SER A 397 19.48 -4.67 32.68
CA SER A 397 20.51 -5.70 32.85
C SER A 397 21.20 -6.02 31.53
N ILE A 398 20.43 -6.24 30.46
CA ILE A 398 20.99 -6.54 29.13
C ILE A 398 21.78 -5.35 28.59
N ARG A 399 21.21 -4.13 28.65
CA ARG A 399 21.85 -2.90 28.17
C ARG A 399 23.18 -2.65 28.84
N THR A 400 23.24 -2.81 30.17
CA THR A 400 24.45 -2.59 30.96
C THR A 400 25.52 -3.60 30.61
N VAL A 401 25.18 -4.89 30.54
CA VAL A 401 26.16 -5.95 30.25
C VAL A 401 26.70 -5.85 28.82
N LYS A 402 25.83 -5.55 27.86
CA LYS A 402 26.16 -5.52 26.43
C LYS A 402 26.65 -4.16 25.94
N HIS A 403 26.59 -3.12 26.78
CA HIS A 403 26.97 -1.75 26.44
C HIS A 403 26.28 -1.25 25.16
N LEU A 404 24.97 -1.52 25.03
CA LEU A 404 24.25 -1.23 23.79
C LEU A 404 24.08 0.28 23.58
N PRO A 405 24.42 0.82 22.38
CA PRO A 405 24.08 2.19 22.02
C PRO A 405 22.56 2.37 21.88
N ALA A 406 22.11 3.62 21.82
CA ALA A 406 20.69 3.96 21.88
C ALA A 406 19.86 3.33 20.76
N ASP A 407 20.37 3.28 19.53
CA ASP A 407 19.72 2.59 18.41
C ASP A 407 19.59 1.09 18.67
N LYS A 408 20.70 0.41 19.01
CA LYS A 408 20.68 -1.03 19.29
C LYS A 408 19.84 -1.41 20.51
N PHE A 409 19.77 -0.54 21.51
CA PHE A 409 18.88 -0.76 22.64
C PHE A 409 17.40 -0.62 22.27
N ALA A 410 17.05 0.30 21.35
CA ALA A 410 15.70 0.35 20.80
C ALA A 410 15.37 -0.90 19.96
N GLU A 411 16.31 -1.37 19.12
CA GLU A 411 16.17 -2.62 18.36
C GLU A 411 15.95 -3.84 19.27
N LEU A 412 16.67 -3.93 20.39
CA LEU A 412 16.46 -4.96 21.42
C LEU A 412 15.02 -4.96 21.95
N ILE A 413 14.50 -3.79 22.30
CA ILE A 413 13.16 -3.63 22.89
C ILE A 413 12.07 -3.97 21.87
N VAL A 414 12.18 -3.44 20.64
CA VAL A 414 11.14 -3.66 19.62
C VAL A 414 11.15 -5.11 19.13
N SER A 415 12.33 -5.70 18.90
CA SER A 415 12.43 -7.11 18.53
C SER A 415 11.90 -8.05 19.62
N PHE A 416 12.06 -7.72 20.90
CA PHE A 416 11.44 -8.46 22.00
C PHE A 416 9.91 -8.52 21.90
N VAL A 417 9.27 -7.39 21.58
CA VAL A 417 7.80 -7.32 21.45
C VAL A 417 7.34 -8.01 20.16
N GLN A 418 8.04 -7.80 19.05
CA GLN A 418 7.77 -8.46 17.78
C GLN A 418 7.85 -10.00 17.86
N ASP A 419 8.74 -10.52 18.72
CA ASP A 419 8.89 -11.96 18.96
C ASP A 419 7.70 -12.56 19.72
N ILE A 420 6.89 -11.75 20.43
CA ILE A 420 5.68 -12.25 21.11
C ILE A 420 4.69 -12.70 20.03
N PRO A 421 4.06 -13.89 20.13
CA PRO A 421 3.02 -14.30 19.19
C PRO A 421 1.83 -13.34 19.15
N TYR A 422 1.32 -13.06 17.95
CA TYR A 422 0.15 -12.18 17.77
C TYR A 422 -1.10 -12.81 18.39
N THR A 423 -1.85 -12.01 19.13
CA THR A 423 -3.12 -12.41 19.75
C THR A 423 -4.10 -11.27 19.50
N VAL A 424 -5.19 -11.54 18.78
CA VAL A 424 -6.23 -10.53 18.57
C VAL A 424 -6.91 -10.24 19.91
N VAL A 425 -7.08 -8.97 20.25
CA VAL A 425 -7.71 -8.54 21.50
C VAL A 425 -9.07 -7.96 21.16
N LEU A 426 -10.13 -8.49 21.77
CA LEU A 426 -11.49 -8.28 21.31
C LEU A 426 -12.42 -7.88 22.46
N PRO A 427 -13.36 -6.93 22.23
CA PRO A 427 -14.29 -6.46 23.26
C PRO A 427 -15.35 -7.48 23.67
N ASP A 428 -15.62 -8.48 22.84
CA ASP A 428 -16.58 -9.56 23.09
C ASP A 428 -15.86 -10.92 22.99
N ALA A 429 -16.63 -12.00 22.89
CA ALA A 429 -16.08 -13.35 22.81
C ALA A 429 -15.17 -13.52 21.59
N CYS A 430 -14.26 -14.50 21.67
CA CYS A 430 -13.40 -14.94 20.57
C CYS A 430 -14.18 -15.72 19.49
N ASP A 431 -15.18 -15.07 18.89
CA ASP A 431 -16.06 -15.62 17.87
C ASP A 431 -16.14 -14.64 16.70
N GLY A 432 -15.64 -15.04 15.54
CA GLY A 432 -15.62 -14.20 14.34
C GLY A 432 -17.01 -13.78 13.86
N SER A 433 -18.07 -14.50 14.23
CA SER A 433 -19.45 -14.13 13.88
C SER A 433 -19.95 -12.87 14.59
N LEU A 434 -19.33 -12.49 15.71
CA LEU A 434 -19.68 -11.29 16.47
C LEU A 434 -19.12 -10.00 15.86
N TYR A 435 -18.16 -10.12 14.93
CA TYR A 435 -17.47 -8.99 14.33
C TYR A 435 -17.87 -8.80 12.88
N ALA A 436 -17.99 -7.55 12.42
CA ALA A 436 -18.17 -7.26 11.00
C ALA A 436 -16.85 -7.37 10.22
N ASP A 437 -15.73 -7.14 10.91
CA ASP A 437 -14.39 -7.06 10.35
C ASP A 437 -13.93 -8.39 9.72
N ASN A 438 -13.51 -8.32 8.44
CA ASN A 438 -13.09 -9.47 7.67
C ASN A 438 -11.73 -10.03 8.12
N PHE A 439 -10.84 -9.19 8.64
CA PHE A 439 -9.57 -9.65 9.21
C PHE A 439 -9.83 -10.48 10.47
N ILE A 440 -10.69 -10.03 11.39
CA ILE A 440 -11.03 -10.77 12.61
C ILE A 440 -11.65 -12.13 12.26
N LYS A 441 -12.63 -12.17 11.35
CA LYS A 441 -13.24 -13.42 10.87
C LYS A 441 -12.22 -14.39 10.29
N SER A 442 -11.38 -13.89 9.39
CA SER A 442 -10.35 -14.68 8.71
C SER A 442 -9.31 -15.19 9.69
N TYR A 443 -8.82 -14.32 10.58
CA TYR A 443 -7.83 -14.64 11.59
C TYR A 443 -8.34 -15.73 12.55
N LEU A 444 -9.54 -15.57 13.12
CA LEU A 444 -10.12 -16.54 14.07
C LEU A 444 -10.49 -17.88 13.42
N SER A 445 -10.62 -17.94 12.09
CA SER A 445 -10.82 -19.22 11.38
C SER A 445 -9.54 -20.07 11.29
N GLY A 446 -8.38 -19.50 11.62
CA GLY A 446 -7.10 -20.21 11.61
C GLY A 446 -6.92 -21.17 12.78
N ASN A 447 -6.32 -22.34 12.53
CA ASN A 447 -6.12 -23.39 13.54
C ASN A 447 -5.23 -22.97 14.73
N ASP A 448 -4.33 -22.02 14.53
CA ASP A 448 -3.39 -21.53 15.56
C ASP A 448 -3.74 -20.10 16.02
N ALA A 449 -4.96 -19.64 15.74
CA ALA A 449 -5.40 -18.28 16.07
C ALA A 449 -5.45 -18.10 17.60
N ARG A 450 -4.66 -17.15 18.11
CA ARG A 450 -4.72 -16.73 19.51
C ARG A 450 -5.66 -15.54 19.64
N CYS A 451 -6.57 -15.60 20.60
CA CYS A 451 -7.50 -14.52 20.90
C CYS A 451 -7.61 -14.29 22.41
N ASP A 452 -7.76 -13.01 22.78
CA ASP A 452 -8.07 -12.54 24.12
C ASP A 452 -9.39 -11.77 24.07
N GLY A 453 -10.47 -12.41 24.50
CA GLY A 453 -11.83 -11.89 24.38
C GLY A 453 -12.34 -11.25 25.67
N TYR A 454 -13.41 -10.47 25.55
CA TYR A 454 -14.01 -9.68 26.63
C TYR A 454 -13.09 -8.60 27.20
N GLU A 455 -12.14 -8.13 26.39
CA GLU A 455 -11.20 -7.09 26.76
C GLU A 455 -11.75 -5.72 26.39
N ARG A 456 -12.10 -4.91 27.39
CA ARG A 456 -12.72 -3.59 27.17
C ARG A 456 -11.87 -2.73 26.23
N PHE A 457 -12.54 -2.08 25.28
CA PHE A 457 -11.96 -1.32 24.17
C PHE A 457 -11.21 -2.14 23.12
N GLY A 458 -11.17 -3.47 23.25
CA GLY A 458 -10.39 -4.33 22.34
C GLY A 458 -8.88 -4.15 22.49
N ILE A 459 -8.40 -3.78 23.68
CA ILE A 459 -6.97 -3.53 23.93
C ILE A 459 -6.55 -4.05 25.31
N ASN A 460 -5.33 -4.54 25.41
CA ASN A 460 -4.68 -4.83 26.69
C ASN A 460 -3.75 -3.67 27.08
N THR A 461 -3.73 -3.32 28.37
CA THR A 461 -2.79 -2.33 28.88
C THR A 461 -1.34 -2.86 28.83
N PRO A 462 -0.31 -2.00 28.93
CA PRO A 462 1.08 -2.46 28.99
C PRO A 462 1.34 -3.54 30.08
N VAL A 463 0.74 -3.40 31.27
CA VAL A 463 0.85 -4.36 32.37
C VAL A 463 0.12 -5.66 32.04
N GLU A 464 -1.11 -5.58 31.52
CA GLU A 464 -1.87 -6.76 31.09
C GLU A 464 -1.12 -7.56 30.04
N PHE A 465 -0.61 -6.89 29.00
CA PHE A 465 0.13 -7.54 27.93
C PHE A 465 1.39 -8.23 28.44
N MET A 466 2.17 -7.59 29.30
CA MET A 466 3.35 -8.21 29.89
C MET A 466 3.00 -9.35 30.86
N ALA A 467 1.83 -9.33 31.49
CA ALA A 467 1.38 -10.43 32.34
C ALA A 467 0.87 -11.64 31.53
N THR A 468 0.16 -11.41 30.42
CA THR A 468 -0.54 -12.47 29.67
C THR A 468 0.22 -12.95 28.45
N LEU A 469 1.02 -12.07 27.83
CA LEU A 469 1.60 -12.18 26.50
C LEU A 469 0.55 -12.27 25.38
N SER A 470 -0.60 -11.65 25.61
CA SER A 470 -1.69 -11.49 24.64
C SER A 470 -1.77 -10.03 24.19
N GLY A 471 -1.46 -9.76 22.93
CA GLY A 471 -1.50 -8.40 22.39
C GLY A 471 -1.54 -8.35 20.86
N ASP A 472 -2.40 -7.47 20.38
CA ASP A 472 -2.63 -7.11 18.99
C ASP A 472 -1.78 -5.87 18.60
N CYS A 473 -2.07 -5.24 17.46
CA CYS A 473 -1.28 -4.10 16.96
C CYS A 473 -1.31 -2.89 17.91
N ASP A 474 -2.49 -2.56 18.46
CA ASP A 474 -2.68 -1.46 19.39
C ASP A 474 -1.98 -1.72 20.72
N THR A 475 -2.21 -2.89 21.30
CA THR A 475 -1.61 -3.33 22.56
C THR A 475 -0.07 -3.30 22.50
N ARG A 476 0.51 -3.83 21.42
CA ARG A 476 1.97 -3.87 21.22
C ARG A 476 2.57 -2.48 21.09
N THR A 477 1.92 -1.63 20.30
CA THR A 477 2.40 -0.27 20.06
C THR A 477 2.29 0.57 21.33
N LEU A 478 1.23 0.40 22.11
CA LEU A 478 1.05 1.06 23.41
C LEU A 478 2.14 0.64 24.42
N LEU A 479 2.45 -0.66 24.49
CA LEU A 479 3.55 -1.15 25.32
C LEU A 479 4.90 -0.58 24.85
N LEU A 480 5.18 -0.60 23.55
CA LEU A 480 6.43 -0.06 23.00
C LEU A 480 6.58 1.43 23.27
N TYR A 481 5.52 2.21 23.06
CA TYR A 481 5.48 3.62 23.39
C TYR A 481 5.77 3.84 24.88
N THR A 482 5.17 3.05 25.76
CA THR A 482 5.39 3.11 27.23
C THR A 482 6.85 2.83 27.59
N MET A 483 7.43 1.75 27.08
CA MET A 483 8.82 1.36 27.40
C MET A 483 9.86 2.29 26.80
N LEU A 484 9.69 2.72 25.54
CA LEU A 484 10.64 3.61 24.88
C LEU A 484 10.59 5.01 25.51
N SER A 485 9.40 5.50 25.87
CA SER A 485 9.27 6.76 26.61
C SER A 485 9.93 6.69 27.98
N HIS A 486 9.87 5.55 28.68
CA HIS A 486 10.56 5.35 29.96
C HIS A 486 12.08 5.54 29.84
N TYR A 487 12.67 5.18 28.71
CA TYR A 487 14.09 5.38 28.41
C TYR A 487 14.41 6.71 27.70
N SER A 488 13.46 7.65 27.70
CA SER A 488 13.62 8.99 27.12
C SER A 488 13.90 8.99 25.61
N TYR A 489 13.39 8.00 24.88
CA TYR A 489 13.34 8.08 23.42
C TYR A 489 12.23 9.03 22.98
N ASP A 490 12.50 9.83 21.96
CA ASP A 490 11.48 10.62 21.25
C ASP A 490 10.71 9.69 20.30
N VAL A 491 9.49 9.34 20.70
CA VAL A 491 8.62 8.35 20.06
C VAL A 491 7.20 8.87 19.88
N ALA A 492 6.54 8.35 18.86
CA ALA A 492 5.13 8.58 18.59
C ALA A 492 4.43 7.24 18.37
N MET A 493 3.24 7.08 18.95
CA MET A 493 2.30 6.03 18.57
C MET A 493 1.44 6.56 17.44
N LEU A 494 1.47 5.86 16.30
CA LEU A 494 0.65 6.19 15.14
C LEU A 494 -0.47 5.17 14.98
N ASN A 495 -1.65 5.66 14.62
CA ASN A 495 -2.80 4.82 14.32
C ASN A 495 -3.37 5.21 12.95
N SER A 496 -4.01 4.23 12.32
CA SER A 496 -4.78 4.45 11.10
C SER A 496 -6.10 3.73 11.19
N ASN A 497 -7.18 4.50 11.23
CA ASN A 497 -8.55 3.98 11.13
C ASN A 497 -8.82 3.36 9.75
N TYR A 498 -8.14 3.85 8.70
CA TYR A 498 -8.27 3.30 7.35
C TYR A 498 -7.63 1.91 7.25
N TYR A 499 -6.45 1.72 7.86
CA TYR A 499 -5.74 0.44 7.84
C TYR A 499 -6.12 -0.50 9.00
N ASN A 500 -6.92 -0.05 9.96
CA ASN A 500 -7.19 -0.75 11.23
C ASN A 500 -5.89 -1.25 11.89
N HIS A 501 -4.88 -0.38 11.95
CA HIS A 501 -3.52 -0.77 12.35
C HIS A 501 -2.81 0.32 13.15
N SER A 502 -1.83 -0.10 13.95
CA SER A 502 -0.99 0.77 14.78
C SER A 502 0.50 0.48 14.59
N LEU A 503 1.30 1.55 14.56
CA LEU A 503 2.74 1.53 14.36
C LEU A 503 3.43 2.42 15.38
N ILE A 504 4.68 2.07 15.74
CA ILE A 504 5.54 2.98 16.50
C ILE A 504 6.39 3.80 15.54
N GLY A 505 6.48 5.10 15.76
CA GLY A 505 7.42 6.00 15.13
C GLY A 505 8.51 6.38 16.12
N ILE A 506 9.78 6.35 15.70
CA ILE A 506 10.90 6.70 16.57
C ILE A 506 11.84 7.70 15.90
N ASN A 507 12.24 8.73 16.63
CA ASN A 507 13.19 9.72 16.18
C ASN A 507 14.63 9.27 16.45
N LEU A 508 15.09 8.32 15.63
CA LEU A 508 16.45 7.82 15.60
C LEU A 508 16.99 7.88 14.16
N PRO A 509 18.32 7.86 13.95
CA PRO A 509 18.94 8.02 12.64
C PRO A 509 18.81 6.79 11.73
N TYR A 510 17.62 6.16 11.71
CA TYR A 510 17.30 5.07 10.81
C TYR A 510 16.95 5.58 9.40
N SER A 511 17.14 4.69 8.43
CA SER A 511 16.73 4.88 7.04
C SER A 511 15.31 4.36 6.82
N GLY A 512 14.69 4.71 5.69
CA GLY A 512 13.36 4.21 5.31
C GLY A 512 12.21 5.17 5.62
N ILE A 513 11.00 4.62 5.57
CA ILE A 513 9.74 5.38 5.65
C ILE A 513 9.64 6.04 7.03
N ALA A 514 9.33 7.34 7.01
CA ALA A 514 9.21 8.14 8.21
C ALA A 514 8.02 9.08 8.12
N TYR A 515 7.39 9.31 9.25
CA TYR A 515 6.33 10.29 9.43
C TYR A 515 6.95 11.59 9.96
N THR A 516 6.69 12.70 9.28
CA THR A 516 7.21 14.01 9.66
C THR A 516 6.15 14.78 10.42
N TYR A 517 6.45 15.20 11.64
CA TYR A 517 5.55 15.98 12.48
C TYR A 517 6.31 17.09 13.20
N ASN A 518 5.87 18.34 13.03
CA ASN A 518 6.52 19.54 13.61
C ASN A 518 8.04 19.59 13.38
N ALA A 519 8.47 19.37 12.13
CA ALA A 519 9.87 19.29 11.69
C ALA A 519 10.69 18.12 12.28
N GLN A 520 10.07 17.25 13.09
CA GLN A 520 10.70 16.04 13.59
C GLN A 520 10.38 14.84 12.69
N ARG A 521 11.38 13.99 12.48
CA ARG A 521 11.28 12.79 11.63
C ARG A 521 11.16 11.55 12.50
N TYR A 522 10.02 10.87 12.44
CA TYR A 522 9.76 9.62 13.14
C TYR A 522 9.82 8.45 12.16
N VAL A 523 10.88 7.65 12.22
CA VAL A 523 10.97 6.46 11.37
C VAL A 523 9.95 5.44 11.83
N LEU A 524 9.08 5.00 10.92
CA LEU A 524 7.97 4.09 11.21
C LEU A 524 8.47 2.66 11.38
N TRP A 525 7.87 1.93 12.30
CA TRP A 525 8.31 0.59 12.66
C TRP A 525 7.11 -0.31 12.89
N GLU A 526 6.98 -1.32 12.03
CA GLU A 526 5.98 -2.39 12.12
C GLU A 526 6.26 -3.29 13.32
N THR A 527 5.26 -3.54 14.16
CA THR A 527 5.41 -4.23 15.45
C THR A 527 4.70 -5.58 15.49
N THR A 528 3.87 -5.89 14.49
CA THR A 528 3.07 -7.12 14.45
C THR A 528 3.82 -8.34 13.94
N ALA A 529 4.73 -8.15 12.99
CA ALA A 529 5.55 -9.21 12.43
C ALA A 529 6.96 -9.24 13.03
N ALA A 530 7.48 -10.45 13.22
CA ALA A 530 8.85 -10.67 13.68
C ALA A 530 9.87 -10.15 12.67
N ALA A 531 11.00 -9.65 13.19
CA ALA A 531 12.19 -9.28 12.41
C ALA A 531 12.01 -8.16 11.37
N ILE A 532 10.93 -7.37 11.45
CA ILE A 532 10.78 -6.18 10.59
C ILE A 532 11.62 -5.04 11.17
N LYS A 533 12.59 -4.58 10.38
CA LYS A 533 13.50 -3.46 10.72
C LYS A 533 12.77 -2.11 10.66
N PRO A 534 13.24 -1.09 11.41
CA PRO A 534 12.69 0.26 11.31
C PRO A 534 12.77 0.81 9.88
N GLY A 535 11.74 1.54 9.48
CA GLY A 535 11.62 2.16 8.16
C GLY A 535 11.12 1.23 7.05
N ILE A 536 10.89 -0.05 7.35
CA ILE A 536 10.32 -1.02 6.42
C ILE A 536 8.84 -1.21 6.76
N ILE A 537 7.96 -0.78 5.86
CA ILE A 537 6.51 -0.88 6.01
C ILE A 537 5.92 -1.54 4.75
N PRO A 538 4.97 -2.49 4.86
CA PRO A 538 4.35 -3.13 3.70
C PRO A 538 3.64 -2.12 2.79
N ASN A 539 3.78 -2.25 1.46
CA ASN A 539 3.18 -1.35 0.46
C ASN A 539 1.67 -1.09 0.65
N LYS A 540 0.94 -2.06 1.23
CA LYS A 540 -0.49 -1.94 1.52
C LYS A 540 -0.81 -0.85 2.54
N ILE A 541 0.14 -0.48 3.40
CA ILE A 541 -0.05 0.48 4.50
C ILE A 541 0.92 1.68 4.43
N THR A 542 1.60 1.90 3.29
CA THR A 542 2.63 2.94 3.14
C THR A 542 2.11 4.35 2.87
N ASN A 543 0.82 4.54 2.58
CA ASN A 543 0.28 5.88 2.35
C ASN A 543 0.15 6.65 3.67
N LEU A 544 1.09 7.57 3.90
CA LEU A 544 1.22 8.33 5.15
C LEU A 544 0.04 9.26 5.43
N ASN A 545 -0.79 9.58 4.43
CA ASN A 545 -1.95 10.46 4.61
C ASN A 545 -3.05 9.84 5.49
N TYR A 546 -3.05 8.52 5.66
CA TYR A 546 -4.02 7.81 6.49
C TYR A 546 -3.53 7.54 7.91
N TRP A 547 -2.36 8.06 8.29
CA TRP A 547 -1.77 7.88 9.60
C TRP A 547 -1.90 9.17 10.41
N SER A 548 -2.31 9.04 11.68
CA SER A 548 -2.30 10.15 12.63
C SER A 548 -1.54 9.75 13.90
N ILE A 549 -1.03 10.76 14.60
CA ILE A 549 -0.35 10.56 15.88
C ILE A 549 -1.42 10.46 16.99
N SER A 550 -1.42 9.34 17.70
CA SER A 550 -2.28 9.14 18.86
C SER A 550 -1.60 9.55 20.17
N LEU A 551 -0.32 9.24 20.31
CA LEU A 551 0.52 9.68 21.44
C LEU A 551 1.87 10.14 20.92
N LYS A 552 2.44 11.14 21.61
CA LYS A 552 3.80 11.62 21.35
C LYS A 552 4.50 11.86 22.69
N SER A 553 5.73 11.39 22.81
CA SER A 553 6.57 11.64 23.99
C SER A 553 6.95 13.12 24.06
N GLU A 554 7.02 13.65 25.27
CA GLU A 554 7.42 15.04 25.53
C GLU A 554 8.91 15.29 25.29
#